data_AF-A0AAD9AMB0-F1
#
_entry.id   AF-A0AAD9AMB0-F1
#
_cell.length_a   1.000
_cell.length_b   1.000
_cell.length_c   1.000
_cell.angle_alpha   90.00
_cell.angle_beta   90.00
_cell.angle_gamma   90.00
#
_symmetry.space_group_name_H-M   'P 1'
#
loop_
_entity.id
_entity.type
_entity.pdbx_description
1 polymer ?
#
loop_
_entity_poly.entity_id
_entity_poly.type
_entity_poly.pdbx_seq_one_letter_code
_entity_poly.pdbx_strand_id
1 'polypeptide(L)'
;MAASNRQSPEDVGMADAPEKPPATSEEREKFMEQKFASVLRQEKRTLRSFYDAQEKGAAKWLVNRGVQVVSASWFEWEVHVKVWAKLSATGPKQTQQTDVGEFPWIYEEPSMAPDGPTDASQLFAELRLAIIRENSLPALTRIEKRLPLMNEEPEMARNFRGGMDLALRQVIWDDVFLGEPCVPGHPFEVVIPFAEKLRTHGVLDADELRKHLPAAVHGRIIRRLNPSGHYVSVIVFGLAPNAFDNPMNRMNLALSYNMALNWARKIVVTGTSCPVSDAFKNFMIRPVQKEGEGASQNHAAYRVGHWLQQQIALTPVQDRYKLLQKWCQQKHTNLENLTPVELRDACRLAWEKKISEWMTEREITSWSWNMETFYARQIAAVDC
;
A
#
# COMPACT_ATOMS: atom_id res chain seq x y z
N MET A 1 67.51 -15.83 -0.18
CA MET A 1 66.51 -16.32 0.79
C MET A 1 65.59 -15.14 1.09
N ALA A 2 64.39 -15.08 0.49
CA ALA A 2 63.13 -15.58 1.07
C ALA A 2 62.80 -14.81 2.38
N ALA A 3 61.65 -14.18 2.62
CA ALA A 3 60.28 -14.22 2.10
C ALA A 3 59.61 -12.87 2.51
N SER A 4 58.81 -12.17 1.71
CA SER A 4 57.41 -12.41 1.31
C SER A 4 56.34 -12.11 2.38
N ASN A 5 55.32 -11.36 1.92
CA ASN A 5 53.92 -11.24 2.38
C ASN A 5 53.61 -10.25 3.52
N ARG A 6 52.54 -9.45 3.48
CA ARG A 6 51.41 -9.24 2.55
C ARG A 6 50.76 -7.91 2.96
N GLN A 7 50.62 -6.95 2.06
CA GLN A 7 49.60 -5.91 2.19
C GLN A 7 48.46 -6.28 1.23
N SER A 8 47.29 -6.59 1.80
CA SER A 8 46.07 -6.86 1.06
C SER A 8 45.69 -5.65 0.19
N PRO A 9 45.32 -5.86 -1.08
CA PRO A 9 44.75 -4.82 -1.92
C PRO A 9 43.22 -4.88 -1.82
N GLU A 10 42.65 -4.43 -0.71
CA GLU A 10 41.19 -4.26 -0.58
C GLU A 10 40.91 -2.97 0.19
N ASP A 11 41.07 -1.84 -0.50
CA ASP A 11 40.38 -0.59 -0.20
C ASP A 11 40.51 0.35 -1.41
N VAL A 12 40.08 -0.15 -2.57
CA VAL A 12 39.65 0.73 -3.66
C VAL A 12 38.16 0.91 -3.43
N GLY A 13 37.80 2.03 -2.80
CA GLY A 13 36.42 2.45 -2.67
C GLY A 13 35.73 2.31 -4.02
N MET A 14 34.69 1.48 -4.05
CA MET A 14 33.70 1.49 -5.13
C MET A 14 33.06 2.88 -5.07
N ALA A 15 33.67 3.84 -5.77
CA ALA A 15 32.97 5.05 -6.15
C ALA A 15 31.77 4.58 -6.97
N ASP A 16 30.56 4.79 -6.44
CA ASP A 16 29.33 4.56 -7.15
C ASP A 16 29.49 5.14 -8.56
N ALA A 17 29.39 4.27 -9.57
CA ALA A 17 29.39 4.71 -10.94
C ALA A 17 28.31 5.79 -11.07
N PRO A 18 28.58 6.93 -11.73
CA PRO A 18 27.57 7.98 -11.85
C PRO A 18 26.32 7.38 -12.46
N GLU A 19 25.21 7.42 -11.70
CA GLU A 19 23.91 6.96 -12.16
C GLU A 19 23.66 7.63 -13.52
N LYS A 20 23.48 6.79 -14.55
CA LYS A 20 23.18 7.28 -15.89
C LYS A 20 21.91 8.14 -15.78
N PRO A 21 21.90 9.36 -16.34
CA PRO A 21 20.71 10.20 -16.27
C PRO A 21 19.51 9.48 -16.90
N PRO A 22 18.28 9.70 -16.39
CA PRO A 22 17.07 9.12 -16.95
C PRO A 22 16.95 9.43 -18.44
N ALA A 23 16.38 8.52 -19.21
CA ALA A 23 16.22 8.73 -20.64
C ALA A 23 15.22 9.87 -20.93
N THR A 24 15.63 10.78 -21.80
CA THR A 24 14.80 11.88 -22.28
C THR A 24 13.61 11.38 -23.10
N SER A 25 12.60 12.23 -23.28
CA SER A 25 11.45 11.95 -24.16
C SER A 25 11.88 11.48 -25.55
N GLU A 26 12.76 12.23 -26.19
CA GLU A 26 13.23 12.01 -27.55
C GLU A 26 14.00 10.69 -27.69
N GLU A 27 14.79 10.32 -26.68
CA GLU A 27 15.51 9.05 -26.65
C GLU A 27 14.53 7.87 -26.57
N ARG A 28 13.49 7.98 -25.74
CA ARG A 28 12.45 6.96 -25.60
C ARG A 28 11.64 6.82 -26.89
N GLU A 29 11.29 7.93 -27.53
CA GLU A 29 10.58 7.97 -28.82
C GLU A 29 11.39 7.32 -29.93
N LYS A 30 12.64 7.75 -30.15
CA LYS A 30 13.53 7.16 -31.18
C LYS A 30 13.70 5.67 -30.98
N PHE A 31 13.87 5.22 -29.74
CA PHE A 31 13.97 3.81 -29.44
C PHE A 31 12.69 3.04 -29.78
N MET A 32 11.52 3.58 -29.44
CA MET A 32 10.24 2.97 -29.80
C MET A 32 10.01 2.93 -31.31
N GLU A 33 10.35 3.99 -32.04
CA GLU A 33 10.28 3.99 -33.52
C GLU A 33 11.14 2.89 -34.13
N GLN A 34 12.37 2.73 -33.65
CA GLN A 34 13.28 1.70 -34.14
C GLN A 34 12.80 0.30 -33.77
N LYS A 35 12.43 0.07 -32.50
CA LYS A 35 12.02 -1.24 -32.00
C LYS A 35 10.71 -1.73 -32.63
N PHE A 36 9.76 -0.83 -32.87
CA PHE A 36 8.45 -1.16 -33.44
C PHE A 36 8.31 -0.82 -34.93
N ALA A 37 9.42 -0.57 -35.65
CA ALA A 37 9.41 -0.20 -37.06
C ALA A 37 8.67 -1.20 -37.97
N SER A 38 8.66 -2.50 -37.63
CA SER A 38 7.88 -3.51 -38.35
C SER A 38 6.38 -3.36 -38.11
N VAL A 39 5.96 -3.19 -36.85
CA VAL A 39 4.55 -3.00 -36.44
C VAL A 39 3.98 -1.72 -37.06
N LEU A 40 4.72 -0.61 -36.97
CA LEU A 40 4.30 0.67 -37.54
C LEU A 40 4.10 0.59 -39.06
N ARG A 41 4.99 -0.10 -39.78
CA ARG A 41 4.84 -0.34 -41.22
C ARG A 41 3.64 -1.22 -41.56
N GLN A 42 3.39 -2.27 -40.77
CA GLN A 42 2.25 -3.18 -40.99
C GLN A 42 0.91 -2.48 -40.78
N GLU A 43 0.79 -1.71 -39.69
CA GLU A 43 -0.42 -0.95 -39.34
C GLU A 43 -0.64 0.27 -40.23
N LYS A 44 0.33 0.63 -41.08
CA LYS A 44 0.32 1.87 -41.89
C LYS A 44 0.04 3.11 -41.04
N ARG A 45 0.63 3.15 -39.85
CA ARG A 45 0.42 4.18 -38.83
C ARG A 45 1.75 4.76 -38.38
N THR A 46 1.76 6.05 -38.08
CA THR A 46 2.92 6.71 -37.46
C THR A 46 2.92 6.47 -35.96
N LEU A 47 4.09 6.55 -35.33
CA LEU A 47 4.19 6.48 -33.87
C LEU A 47 3.31 7.56 -33.22
N ARG A 48 3.28 8.78 -33.77
CA ARG A 48 2.42 9.88 -33.29
C ARG A 48 0.93 9.51 -33.22
N SER A 49 0.41 8.72 -34.15
CA SER A 49 -0.99 8.29 -34.10
C SER A 49 -1.31 7.39 -32.89
N PHE A 50 -0.32 6.63 -32.39
CA PHE A 50 -0.46 5.88 -31.14
C PHE A 50 -0.42 6.83 -29.94
N TYR A 51 0.47 7.83 -29.96
CA TYR A 51 0.53 8.88 -28.94
C TYR A 51 -0.80 9.60 -28.78
N ASP A 52 -1.38 10.16 -29.84
CA ASP A 52 -2.63 10.92 -29.76
C ASP A 52 -3.77 10.12 -29.09
N ALA A 53 -3.84 8.82 -29.37
CA ALA A 53 -4.81 7.93 -28.76
C ALA A 53 -4.51 7.66 -27.27
N GLN A 54 -3.24 7.43 -26.93
CA GLN A 54 -2.83 7.15 -25.55
C GLN A 54 -2.83 8.39 -24.65
N GLU A 55 -2.51 9.58 -25.18
CA GLU A 55 -2.63 10.87 -24.49
C GLU A 55 -4.09 11.12 -24.06
N LYS A 56 -5.04 11.00 -25.00
CA LYS A 56 -6.48 11.12 -24.70
C LYS A 56 -6.94 10.06 -23.70
N GLY A 57 -6.49 8.81 -23.87
CA GLY A 57 -6.80 7.71 -22.96
C GLY A 57 -6.27 7.95 -21.54
N ALA A 58 -5.03 8.41 -21.40
CA ALA A 58 -4.40 8.75 -20.13
C ALA A 58 -5.10 9.94 -19.46
N ALA A 59 -5.40 11.00 -20.22
CA ALA A 59 -6.12 12.16 -19.70
C ALA A 59 -7.54 11.78 -19.22
N LYS A 60 -8.29 10.98 -20.00
CA LYS A 60 -9.62 10.50 -19.58
C LYS A 60 -9.54 9.67 -18.29
N TRP A 61 -8.53 8.82 -18.18
CA TRP A 61 -8.29 8.05 -16.96
C TRP A 61 -8.00 8.94 -15.75
N LEU A 62 -7.16 9.97 -15.88
CA LEU A 62 -6.85 10.93 -14.81
C LEU A 62 -8.07 11.77 -14.41
N VAL A 63 -8.85 12.27 -15.39
CA VAL A 63 -10.08 13.04 -15.12
C VAL A 63 -11.08 12.21 -14.33
N ASN A 64 -11.25 10.92 -14.67
CA ASN A 64 -12.13 10.01 -13.94
C ASN A 64 -11.65 9.77 -12.49
N ARG A 65 -10.36 9.94 -12.20
CA ARG A 65 -9.80 9.88 -10.84
C ARG A 65 -9.88 11.22 -10.09
N GLY A 66 -10.49 12.25 -10.68
CA GLY A 66 -10.60 13.58 -10.08
C GLY A 66 -9.29 14.39 -10.12
N VAL A 67 -8.30 13.96 -10.91
CA VAL A 67 -7.00 14.60 -10.98
C VAL A 67 -7.10 15.93 -11.72
N GLN A 68 -6.56 16.97 -11.10
CA GLN A 68 -6.63 18.34 -11.64
C GLN A 68 -5.33 18.75 -12.34
N VAL A 69 -4.19 18.31 -11.81
CA VAL A 69 -2.84 18.66 -12.29
C VAL A 69 -1.93 17.45 -12.12
N VAL A 70 -0.99 17.28 -13.05
CA VAL A 70 0.11 16.30 -12.99
C VAL A 70 1.39 16.93 -13.52
N SER A 71 2.54 16.36 -13.15
CA SER A 71 3.85 16.67 -13.75
C SER A 71 3.85 16.39 -15.25
N ALA A 72 4.52 17.25 -16.02
CA ALA A 72 4.76 17.09 -17.45
C ALA A 72 5.60 15.84 -17.72
N SER A 73 6.68 15.67 -16.95
CA SER A 73 7.59 14.53 -17.06
C SER A 73 6.87 13.20 -16.82
N TRP A 74 6.02 13.14 -15.79
CA TRP A 74 5.25 11.95 -15.47
C TRP A 74 4.16 11.66 -16.51
N PHE A 75 3.42 12.68 -16.96
CA PHE A 75 2.35 12.47 -17.94
C PHE A 75 2.90 11.92 -19.26
N GLU A 76 4.01 12.48 -19.72
CA GLU A 76 4.73 11.99 -20.90
C GLU A 76 5.22 10.54 -20.69
N TRP A 77 5.84 10.25 -19.55
CA TRP A 77 6.30 8.91 -19.22
C TRP A 77 5.16 7.88 -19.19
N GLU A 78 4.00 8.22 -18.60
CA GLU A 78 2.83 7.32 -18.57
C GLU A 78 2.28 7.08 -19.99
N VAL A 79 2.29 8.09 -20.85
CA VAL A 79 1.92 7.93 -22.26
C VAL A 79 2.90 6.99 -22.97
N HIS A 80 4.21 7.11 -22.73
CA HIS A 80 5.22 6.21 -23.32
C HIS A 80 4.99 4.76 -22.92
N VAL A 81 4.72 4.51 -21.63
CA VAL A 81 4.38 3.17 -21.13
C VAL A 81 3.13 2.60 -21.82
N LYS A 82 2.09 3.42 -22.01
CA LYS A 82 0.88 2.98 -22.71
C LYS A 82 1.10 2.73 -24.20
N VAL A 83 1.89 3.58 -24.87
CA VAL A 83 2.26 3.41 -26.29
C VAL A 83 3.04 2.12 -26.46
N TRP A 84 4.04 1.87 -25.60
CA TRP A 84 4.78 0.61 -25.56
C TRP A 84 3.84 -0.58 -25.43
N ALA A 85 2.99 -0.61 -24.39
CA ALA A 85 2.07 -1.71 -24.17
C ALA A 85 1.14 -1.94 -25.36
N LYS A 86 0.67 -0.88 -26.02
CA LYS A 86 -0.19 -0.97 -27.19
C LYS A 86 0.56 -1.53 -28.41
N LEU A 87 1.77 -1.05 -28.68
CA LEU A 87 2.59 -1.55 -29.79
C LEU A 87 2.98 -3.01 -29.58
N SER A 88 3.38 -3.38 -28.36
CA SER A 88 3.67 -4.77 -27.96
C SER A 88 2.47 -5.69 -28.18
N ALA A 89 1.26 -5.23 -27.91
CA ALA A 89 0.02 -6.01 -28.11
C ALA A 89 -0.46 -6.07 -29.57
N THR A 90 -0.01 -5.13 -30.42
CA THR A 90 -0.43 -5.03 -31.84
C THR A 90 0.48 -5.85 -32.76
N GLY A 91 1.67 -6.26 -32.30
CA GLY A 91 2.57 -7.11 -33.07
C GLY A 91 1.97 -8.48 -33.44
N PRO A 92 2.42 -9.09 -34.55
CA PRO A 92 1.91 -10.40 -34.99
C PRO A 92 2.16 -11.46 -33.91
N LYS A 93 1.09 -12.16 -33.50
CA LYS A 93 1.13 -13.27 -32.53
C LYS A 93 1.91 -14.51 -33.00
N GLN A 94 2.65 -14.47 -34.11
CA GLN A 94 3.22 -15.67 -34.70
C GLN A 94 4.68 -15.51 -35.11
N THR A 95 5.43 -16.49 -34.62
CA THR A 95 6.76 -16.96 -35.04
C THR A 95 7.94 -16.06 -34.67
N GLN A 96 8.76 -16.58 -33.75
CA GLN A 96 9.98 -16.00 -33.17
C GLN A 96 9.72 -14.96 -32.08
N GLN A 97 9.59 -15.44 -30.84
CA GLN A 97 10.44 -15.12 -29.69
C GLN A 97 11.04 -13.70 -29.56
N THR A 98 10.37 -12.66 -30.05
CA THR A 98 10.62 -11.29 -29.64
C THR A 98 9.80 -11.11 -28.37
N ASP A 99 10.40 -11.55 -27.27
CA ASP A 99 10.05 -11.06 -25.95
C ASP A 99 10.15 -9.54 -26.02
N VAL A 100 9.02 -8.87 -26.28
CA VAL A 100 9.01 -7.41 -26.44
C VAL A 100 9.52 -6.77 -25.15
N GLY A 101 9.41 -7.49 -24.04
CA GLY A 101 9.94 -7.12 -22.75
C GLY A 101 9.10 -6.04 -22.07
N GLU A 102 9.39 -5.85 -20.80
CA GLU A 102 8.92 -4.69 -20.05
C GLU A 102 9.43 -3.39 -20.69
N PHE A 103 8.71 -2.29 -20.47
CA PHE A 103 9.17 -0.97 -20.90
C PHE A 103 10.55 -0.70 -20.25
N PRO A 104 11.61 -0.39 -21.02
CA PRO A 104 12.97 -0.38 -20.47
C PRO A 104 13.19 0.61 -19.33
N TRP A 105 12.42 1.70 -19.33
CA TRP A 105 12.50 2.79 -18.35
C TRP A 105 11.37 2.73 -17.34
N ILE A 106 10.82 1.54 -17.08
CA ILE A 106 9.72 1.37 -16.13
C ILE A 106 10.12 1.78 -14.71
N TYR A 107 11.38 1.58 -14.33
CA TYR A 107 11.90 1.92 -12.99
C TYR A 107 12.30 3.40 -12.87
N GLU A 108 12.28 4.16 -13.97
CA GLU A 108 12.52 5.61 -14.00
C GLU A 108 11.20 6.41 -13.90
N GLU A 109 10.17 5.86 -13.25
CA GLU A 109 8.86 6.52 -13.05
C GLU A 109 9.03 7.87 -12.32
N PRO A 110 8.71 9.02 -12.96
CA PRO A 110 8.82 10.33 -12.33
C PRO A 110 7.77 10.54 -11.22
N SER A 111 7.83 11.65 -10.49
CA SER A 111 6.75 12.03 -9.58
C SER A 111 5.51 12.47 -10.36
N MET A 112 4.34 11.93 -10.04
CA MET A 112 3.09 12.38 -10.64
C MET A 112 2.70 13.79 -10.19
N ALA A 113 3.03 14.16 -8.95
CA ALA A 113 2.80 15.49 -8.43
C ALA A 113 3.86 16.45 -8.98
N PRO A 114 3.47 17.61 -9.53
CA PRO A 114 4.43 18.58 -10.05
C PRO A 114 5.21 19.26 -8.92
N ASP A 115 6.51 19.49 -9.12
CA ASP A 115 7.36 20.21 -8.16
C ASP A 115 7.03 21.70 -8.06
N GLY A 116 6.36 22.23 -9.10
CA GLY A 116 5.89 23.61 -9.15
C GLY A 116 5.05 23.89 -10.39
N PRO A 117 4.55 25.12 -10.56
CA PRO A 117 3.69 25.49 -11.69
C PRO A 117 4.32 25.26 -13.07
N THR A 118 5.64 25.36 -13.17
CA THR A 118 6.40 25.16 -14.41
C THR A 118 6.53 23.70 -14.81
N ASP A 119 6.42 22.77 -13.87
CA ASP A 119 6.41 21.32 -14.15
C ASP A 119 4.99 20.81 -14.43
N ALA A 120 3.94 21.63 -14.27
CA ALA A 120 2.59 21.21 -14.58
C ALA A 120 2.40 20.91 -16.08
N SER A 121 1.84 19.75 -16.41
CA SER A 121 1.58 19.33 -17.78
C SER A 121 0.53 20.21 -18.45
N GLN A 122 0.96 21.05 -19.38
CA GLN A 122 0.07 21.87 -20.22
C GLN A 122 -0.82 20.98 -21.11
N LEU A 123 -0.24 19.93 -21.71
CA LEU A 123 -0.97 18.98 -22.53
C LEU A 123 -2.12 18.30 -21.76
N PHE A 124 -1.86 17.85 -20.53
CA PHE A 124 -2.94 17.30 -19.69
C PHE A 124 -4.01 18.34 -19.38
N ALA A 125 -3.62 19.58 -19.05
CA ALA A 125 -4.57 20.65 -18.76
C ALA A 125 -5.50 20.93 -19.96
N GLU A 126 -4.96 20.98 -21.17
CA GLU A 126 -5.72 21.16 -22.41
C GLU A 126 -6.66 19.98 -22.67
N LEU A 127 -6.16 18.75 -22.59
CA LEU A 127 -6.96 17.53 -22.78
C LEU A 127 -8.06 17.42 -21.73
N ARG A 128 -7.78 17.72 -20.46
CA ARG A 128 -8.77 17.75 -19.37
C ARG A 128 -9.89 18.73 -19.69
N LEU A 129 -9.57 19.96 -20.10
CA LEU A 129 -10.57 20.96 -20.47
C LEU A 129 -11.41 20.50 -21.67
N ALA A 130 -10.78 19.89 -22.68
CA ALA A 130 -11.50 19.32 -23.82
C ALA A 130 -12.46 18.21 -23.40
N ILE A 131 -12.02 17.29 -22.54
CA ILE A 131 -12.83 16.19 -22.00
C ILE A 131 -14.00 16.72 -21.18
N ILE A 132 -13.78 17.70 -20.30
CA ILE A 132 -14.85 18.32 -19.50
C ILE A 132 -15.89 18.98 -20.40
N ARG A 133 -15.45 19.73 -21.42
CA ARG A 133 -16.35 20.37 -22.40
C ARG A 133 -17.12 19.35 -23.22
N GLU A 134 -16.50 18.24 -23.62
CA GLU A 134 -17.20 17.17 -24.34
C GLU A 134 -18.24 16.49 -23.44
N ASN A 135 -17.90 16.23 -22.18
CA ASN A 135 -18.79 15.62 -21.19
C ASN A 135 -19.98 16.51 -20.82
N SER A 136 -19.87 17.83 -20.95
CA SER A 136 -20.97 18.77 -20.68
C SER A 136 -21.87 19.04 -21.90
N LEU A 137 -21.62 18.40 -23.05
CA LEU A 137 -22.45 18.56 -24.23
C LEU A 137 -23.89 18.06 -23.98
N PRO A 138 -24.92 18.81 -24.44
CA PRO A 138 -26.30 18.35 -24.41
C PRO A 138 -26.50 17.03 -25.16
N ALA A 139 -27.47 16.22 -24.73
CA ALA A 139 -27.76 14.91 -25.33
C ALA A 139 -27.96 14.96 -26.85
N LEU A 140 -28.69 15.97 -27.35
CA LEU A 140 -28.91 16.17 -28.79
C LEU A 140 -27.59 16.41 -29.54
N THR A 141 -26.73 17.29 -29.03
CA THR A 141 -25.40 17.55 -29.61
C THR A 141 -24.50 16.32 -29.57
N ARG A 142 -24.62 15.47 -28.54
CA ARG A 142 -23.89 14.20 -28.47
C ARG A 142 -24.37 13.24 -29.56
N ILE A 143 -25.68 13.12 -29.80
CA ILE A 143 -26.23 12.30 -30.90
C ILE A 143 -25.73 12.81 -32.26
N GLU A 144 -25.80 14.12 -32.52
CA GLU A 144 -25.32 14.73 -33.77
C GLU A 144 -23.84 14.44 -34.01
N LYS A 145 -23.03 14.47 -32.95
CA LYS A 145 -21.59 14.17 -33.01
C LYS A 145 -21.27 12.66 -32.94
N ARG A 146 -22.27 11.79 -32.92
CA ARG A 146 -22.12 10.33 -32.74
C ARG A 146 -21.30 9.96 -31.48
N LEU A 147 -21.42 10.77 -30.44
CA LEU A 147 -20.83 10.52 -29.14
C LEU A 147 -21.78 9.65 -28.29
N PRO A 148 -21.24 8.82 -27.37
CA PRO A 148 -22.06 8.07 -26.43
C PRO A 148 -22.97 8.99 -25.61
N LEU A 149 -24.25 8.68 -25.46
CA LEU A 149 -25.17 9.51 -24.65
C LEU A 149 -24.74 9.62 -23.18
N MET A 150 -24.22 8.52 -22.65
CA MET A 150 -23.64 8.44 -21.31
C MET A 150 -22.18 8.06 -21.44
N ASN A 151 -21.35 8.54 -20.51
CA ASN A 151 -19.97 8.10 -20.44
C ASN A 151 -19.92 6.63 -20.04
N GLU A 152 -19.04 5.86 -20.69
CA GLU A 152 -18.75 4.50 -20.27
C GLU A 152 -18.28 4.52 -18.81
N GLU A 153 -18.99 3.80 -17.95
CA GLU A 153 -18.47 3.47 -16.63
C GLU A 153 -17.26 2.55 -16.85
N PRO A 154 -16.04 2.92 -16.41
CA PRO A 154 -14.91 2.01 -16.47
C PRO A 154 -15.25 0.70 -15.74
N GLU A 155 -14.68 -0.40 -16.23
CA GLU A 155 -14.89 -1.73 -15.67
C GLU A 155 -14.63 -1.73 -14.16
N MET A 156 -15.70 -1.85 -13.38
CA MET A 156 -15.64 -1.96 -11.93
C MET A 156 -15.68 -3.42 -11.54
N ALA A 157 -14.67 -3.88 -10.83
CA ALA A 157 -14.73 -5.13 -10.08
C ALA A 157 -15.63 -4.95 -8.84
N ARG A 158 -16.92 -4.62 -9.06
CA ARG A 158 -17.93 -4.47 -7.99
C ARG A 158 -18.11 -5.77 -7.23
N ASN A 159 -18.03 -6.90 -7.95
CA ASN A 159 -18.07 -8.25 -7.39
C ASN A 159 -16.73 -8.92 -7.68
N PHE A 160 -15.82 -8.91 -6.71
CA PHE A 160 -14.52 -9.55 -6.90
C PHE A 160 -14.64 -11.07 -6.73
N ARG A 161 -14.44 -11.81 -7.82
CA ARG A 161 -14.45 -13.28 -7.84
C ARG A 161 -13.11 -13.79 -7.27
N GLY A 162 -13.17 -14.60 -6.21
CA GLY A 162 -12.00 -15.21 -5.58
C GLY A 162 -11.41 -14.44 -4.39
N GLY A 163 -12.11 -13.41 -3.89
CA GLY A 163 -11.79 -12.78 -2.61
C GLY A 163 -12.70 -13.24 -1.50
N MET A 164 -12.30 -12.96 -0.26
CA MET A 164 -13.16 -13.17 0.90
C MET A 164 -14.44 -12.34 0.77
N ASP A 165 -15.57 -12.97 1.06
CA ASP A 165 -16.88 -12.33 1.09
C ASP A 165 -16.91 -11.11 2.03
N LEU A 166 -17.69 -10.08 1.64
CA LEU A 166 -17.80 -8.84 2.40
C LEU A 166 -18.38 -9.08 3.81
N ALA A 167 -19.38 -9.94 3.95
CA ALA A 167 -19.98 -10.25 5.24
C ALA A 167 -18.97 -10.92 6.17
N LEU A 168 -18.17 -11.85 5.65
CA LEU A 168 -17.11 -12.50 6.42
C LEU A 168 -16.01 -11.50 6.82
N ARG A 169 -15.60 -10.59 5.91
CA ARG A 169 -14.65 -9.52 6.28
C ARG A 169 -15.21 -8.62 7.38
N GLN A 170 -16.50 -8.30 7.36
CA GLN A 170 -17.13 -7.51 8.43
C GLN A 170 -17.12 -8.26 9.76
N VAL A 171 -17.49 -9.55 9.76
CA VAL A 171 -17.44 -10.39 10.97
C VAL A 171 -16.03 -10.43 11.56
N ILE A 172 -15.01 -10.60 10.72
CA ILE A 172 -13.61 -10.60 11.18
C ILE A 172 -13.20 -9.22 11.69
N TRP A 173 -13.63 -8.12 11.03
CA TRP A 173 -13.38 -6.77 11.50
C TRP A 173 -13.92 -6.55 12.91
N ASP A 174 -15.19 -6.88 13.12
CA ASP A 174 -15.88 -6.67 14.40
C ASP A 174 -15.23 -7.50 15.52
N ASP A 175 -14.66 -8.65 15.20
CA ASP A 175 -13.93 -9.51 16.13
C ASP A 175 -12.53 -8.97 16.51
N VAL A 176 -11.76 -8.47 15.53
CA VAL A 176 -10.37 -8.03 15.76
C VAL A 176 -10.23 -6.55 16.15
N PHE A 177 -11.21 -5.72 15.78
CA PHE A 177 -11.27 -4.28 16.06
C PHE A 177 -12.52 -3.94 16.87
N LEU A 178 -12.60 -4.51 18.08
CA LEU A 178 -13.75 -4.37 18.99
C LEU A 178 -14.11 -2.89 19.25
N GLY A 179 -15.31 -2.50 18.81
CA GLY A 179 -15.86 -1.16 19.02
C GLY A 179 -15.29 -0.08 18.11
N GLU A 180 -14.39 -0.42 17.18
CA GLU A 180 -13.86 0.52 16.20
C GLU A 180 -14.81 0.64 14.99
N PRO A 181 -15.17 1.86 14.57
CA PRO A 181 -16.05 2.04 13.43
C PRO A 181 -15.38 1.55 12.14
N CYS A 182 -16.00 0.57 11.48
CA CYS A 182 -15.65 0.20 10.12
C CYS A 182 -16.26 1.18 9.12
N VAL A 183 -15.53 1.53 8.07
CA VAL A 183 -16.14 2.21 6.91
C VAL A 183 -17.15 1.25 6.26
N PRO A 184 -18.43 1.62 6.11
CA PRO A 184 -19.45 0.73 5.58
C PRO A 184 -19.07 0.16 4.22
N GLY A 185 -19.09 -1.17 4.09
CA GLY A 185 -18.76 -1.86 2.84
C GLY A 185 -17.26 -1.97 2.51
N HIS A 186 -16.37 -1.46 3.39
CA HIS A 186 -14.93 -1.40 3.14
C HIS A 186 -14.04 -1.96 4.28
N PRO A 187 -14.36 -3.11 4.91
CA PRO A 187 -13.47 -3.73 5.89
C PRO A 187 -12.15 -4.20 5.22
N PHE A 188 -11.03 -3.91 5.89
CA PHE A 188 -9.67 -4.25 5.43
C PHE A 188 -9.28 -3.68 4.06
N GLU A 189 -9.82 -2.52 3.71
CA GLU A 189 -9.51 -1.80 2.48
C GLU A 189 -8.60 -0.58 2.77
N VAL A 190 -7.46 -0.48 2.08
CA VAL A 190 -6.52 0.66 2.18
C VAL A 190 -6.45 1.37 0.84
N VAL A 191 -6.82 2.65 0.82
CA VAL A 191 -6.68 3.49 -0.38
C VAL A 191 -5.20 3.72 -0.67
N ILE A 192 -4.77 3.41 -1.90
CA ILE A 192 -3.40 3.70 -2.35
C ILE A 192 -3.27 5.21 -2.51
N PRO A 193 -2.34 5.87 -1.79
CA PRO A 193 -2.13 7.31 -1.90
C PRO A 193 -1.84 7.76 -3.32
N PHE A 194 -2.28 8.97 -3.67
CA PHE A 194 -2.07 9.51 -5.02
C PHE A 194 -0.60 9.83 -5.32
N ALA A 195 0.17 10.18 -4.30
CA ALA A 195 1.62 10.41 -4.40
C ALA A 195 2.42 9.11 -4.63
N GLU A 196 1.76 7.95 -4.59
CA GLU A 196 2.42 6.68 -4.82
C GLU A 196 2.73 6.47 -6.30
N LYS A 197 3.96 6.02 -6.59
CA LYS A 197 4.39 5.53 -7.90
C LYS A 197 3.67 4.22 -8.21
N LEU A 198 2.43 4.35 -8.69
CA LEU A 198 1.48 3.24 -8.78
C LEU A 198 2.00 2.06 -9.59
N ARG A 199 2.79 2.29 -10.64
CA ARG A 199 3.30 1.20 -11.47
C ARG A 199 4.42 0.45 -10.77
N THR A 200 5.48 1.17 -10.40
CA THR A 200 6.69 0.59 -9.81
C THR A 200 6.49 0.09 -8.39
N HIS A 201 5.87 0.90 -7.54
CA HIS A 201 5.71 0.60 -6.12
C HIS A 201 4.36 -0.05 -5.77
N GLY A 202 3.41 -0.07 -6.71
CA GLY A 202 2.12 -0.73 -6.55
C GLY A 202 1.97 -1.99 -7.39
N VAL A 203 1.95 -1.86 -8.72
CA VAL A 203 1.62 -2.97 -9.64
C VAL A 203 2.75 -3.98 -9.73
N LEU A 204 3.99 -3.54 -9.98
CA LEU A 204 5.16 -4.43 -10.06
C LEU A 204 5.51 -5.02 -8.70
N ASP A 205 5.33 -4.23 -7.64
CA ASP A 205 5.54 -4.66 -6.27
C ASP A 205 4.51 -5.70 -5.78
N ALA A 206 3.39 -5.88 -6.48
CA ALA A 206 2.33 -6.79 -6.03
C ALA A 206 2.81 -8.24 -5.86
N ASP A 207 3.75 -8.70 -6.70
CA ASP A 207 4.33 -10.04 -6.57
C ASP A 207 5.32 -10.12 -5.41
N GLU A 208 6.04 -9.05 -5.11
CA GLU A 208 6.94 -8.98 -3.97
C GLU A 208 6.15 -8.90 -2.65
N LEU A 209 5.13 -8.04 -2.58
CA LEU A 209 4.20 -7.97 -1.46
C LEU A 209 3.65 -9.36 -1.10
N ARG A 210 3.23 -10.15 -2.10
CA ARG A 210 2.71 -11.51 -1.86
C ARG A 210 3.72 -12.43 -1.16
N LYS A 211 5.02 -12.26 -1.38
CA LYS A 211 6.06 -13.08 -0.72
C LYS A 211 6.21 -12.75 0.76
N HIS A 212 5.93 -11.49 1.15
CA HIS A 212 6.08 -11.01 2.52
C HIS A 212 4.78 -11.08 3.34
N LEU A 213 3.64 -11.33 2.70
CA LEU A 213 2.38 -11.54 3.40
C LEU A 213 2.37 -12.89 4.15
N PRO A 214 1.69 -12.97 5.30
CA PRO A 214 1.41 -14.25 5.94
C PRO A 214 0.73 -15.21 4.96
N ALA A 215 1.09 -16.49 4.99
CA ALA A 215 0.56 -17.50 4.07
C ALA A 215 -0.98 -17.60 4.07
N ALA A 216 -1.61 -17.26 5.19
CA ALA A 216 -3.06 -17.23 5.35
C ALA A 216 -3.73 -15.95 4.83
N VAL A 217 -2.96 -14.92 4.46
CA VAL A 217 -3.45 -13.60 4.04
C VAL A 217 -3.17 -13.40 2.56
N HIS A 218 -4.13 -12.80 1.87
CA HIS A 218 -4.00 -12.37 0.49
C HIS A 218 -4.30 -10.87 0.38
N GLY A 219 -3.49 -10.16 -0.39
CA GLY A 219 -3.71 -8.75 -0.73
C GLY A 219 -3.90 -8.59 -2.24
N ARG A 220 -4.87 -7.77 -2.65
CA ARG A 220 -5.11 -7.47 -4.06
C ARG A 220 -5.42 -6.00 -4.30
N ILE A 221 -4.81 -5.45 -5.33
CA ILE A 221 -5.11 -4.09 -5.80
C ILE A 221 -6.33 -4.15 -6.72
N ILE A 222 -7.35 -3.38 -6.39
CA ILE A 222 -8.58 -3.24 -7.16
C ILE A 222 -8.98 -1.77 -7.28
N ARG A 223 -9.97 -1.50 -8.14
CA ARG A 223 -10.52 -0.15 -8.31
C ARG A 223 -11.82 -0.01 -7.55
N ARG A 224 -11.98 1.12 -6.85
CA ARG A 224 -13.20 1.51 -6.13
C ARG A 224 -13.66 2.90 -6.57
N LEU A 225 -14.95 3.16 -6.39
CA LEU A 225 -15.50 4.50 -6.43
C LEU A 225 -15.42 5.07 -5.01
N ASN A 226 -14.86 6.26 -4.85
CA ASN A 226 -14.91 6.96 -3.56
C ASN A 226 -16.25 7.72 -3.41
N PRO A 227 -16.58 8.23 -2.21
CA PRO A 227 -17.83 8.97 -1.98
C PRO A 227 -18.02 10.21 -2.86
N SER A 228 -16.94 10.78 -3.40
CA SER A 228 -16.98 11.92 -4.33
C SER A 228 -17.22 11.51 -5.78
N GLY A 229 -17.43 10.22 -6.07
CA GLY A 229 -17.63 9.71 -7.43
C GLY A 229 -16.34 9.51 -8.24
N HIS A 230 -15.17 9.66 -7.61
CA HIS A 230 -13.87 9.47 -8.28
C HIS A 230 -13.35 8.04 -8.12
N TYR A 231 -12.63 7.58 -9.13
CA TYR A 231 -11.99 6.26 -9.09
C TYR A 231 -10.69 6.29 -8.27
N VAL A 232 -10.56 5.35 -7.34
CA VAL A 232 -9.37 5.16 -6.52
C VAL A 232 -8.87 3.72 -6.61
N SER A 233 -7.56 3.54 -6.53
CA SER A 233 -6.94 2.21 -6.38
C SER A 233 -6.89 1.88 -4.89
N VAL A 234 -7.25 0.65 -4.54
CA VAL A 234 -7.39 0.19 -3.16
C VAL A 234 -6.75 -1.17 -3.03
N ILE A 235 -5.95 -1.38 -1.98
CA ILE A 235 -5.49 -2.70 -1.56
C ILE A 235 -6.56 -3.29 -0.66
N VAL A 236 -7.08 -4.44 -1.04
CA VAL A 236 -8.03 -5.21 -0.22
C VAL A 236 -7.34 -6.44 0.31
N PHE A 237 -7.35 -6.57 1.64
CA PHE A 237 -6.86 -7.76 2.32
C PHE A 237 -8.00 -8.70 2.68
N GLY A 238 -7.70 -10.00 2.66
CA GLY A 238 -8.58 -11.05 3.14
C GLY A 238 -7.79 -12.32 3.43
N LEU A 239 -8.47 -13.35 3.95
CA LEU A 239 -7.88 -14.67 4.05
C LEU A 239 -7.71 -15.29 2.66
N ALA A 240 -6.62 -16.02 2.47
CA ALA A 240 -6.36 -16.76 1.24
C ALA A 240 -7.44 -17.86 1.04
N PRO A 241 -7.75 -18.27 -0.20
CA PRO A 241 -8.84 -19.21 -0.49
C PRO A 241 -8.80 -20.55 0.28
N ASN A 242 -7.61 -20.98 0.72
CA ASN A 242 -7.40 -22.23 1.46
C ASN A 242 -7.09 -22.02 2.95
N ALA A 243 -7.16 -20.77 3.44
CA ALA A 243 -6.87 -20.46 4.83
C ALA A 243 -8.11 -20.67 5.70
N PHE A 244 -7.94 -21.38 6.81
CA PHE A 244 -9.00 -21.52 7.80
C PHE A 244 -9.27 -20.20 8.51
N ASP A 245 -10.54 -19.90 8.74
CA ASP A 245 -10.93 -18.81 9.63
C ASP A 245 -10.71 -19.22 11.09
N ASN A 246 -9.66 -18.68 11.70
CA ASN A 246 -9.30 -18.92 13.10
C ASN A 246 -8.65 -17.67 13.70
N PRO A 247 -8.54 -17.56 15.04
CA PRO A 247 -8.06 -16.35 15.71
C PRO A 247 -6.69 -15.86 15.24
N MET A 248 -5.76 -16.79 14.95
CA MET A 248 -4.41 -16.47 14.47
C MET A 248 -4.46 -15.84 13.08
N ASN A 249 -5.22 -16.43 12.16
CA ASN A 249 -5.34 -15.95 10.80
C ASN A 249 -6.10 -14.60 10.72
N ARG A 250 -7.11 -14.41 11.57
CA ARG A 250 -7.78 -13.11 11.75
C ARG A 250 -6.82 -12.03 12.24
N MET A 251 -5.96 -12.36 13.21
CA MET A 251 -4.92 -11.44 13.70
C MET A 251 -3.88 -11.11 12.62
N ASN A 252 -3.40 -12.10 11.86
CA ASN A 252 -2.50 -11.89 10.73
C ASN A 252 -3.09 -10.95 9.68
N LEU A 253 -4.40 -11.06 9.42
CA LEU A 253 -5.13 -10.16 8.52
C LEU A 253 -5.17 -8.73 9.09
N ALA A 254 -5.49 -8.57 10.38
CA ALA A 254 -5.50 -7.27 11.04
C ALA A 254 -4.13 -6.58 11.06
N LEU A 255 -3.07 -7.33 11.35
CA LEU A 255 -1.68 -6.84 11.30
C LEU A 255 -1.31 -6.39 9.89
N SER A 256 -1.62 -7.21 8.88
CA SER A 256 -1.34 -6.88 7.48
C SER A 256 -2.04 -5.60 7.04
N TYR A 257 -3.32 -5.44 7.44
CA TYR A 257 -4.06 -4.21 7.19
C TYR A 257 -3.43 -3.00 7.87
N ASN A 258 -3.07 -3.08 9.16
CA ASN A 258 -2.46 -1.98 9.89
C ASN A 258 -1.12 -1.53 9.29
N MET A 259 -0.32 -2.47 8.79
CA MET A 259 0.96 -2.16 8.15
C MET A 259 0.75 -1.40 6.84
N ALA A 260 -0.16 -1.88 5.99
CA ALA A 260 -0.53 -1.16 4.77
C ALA A 260 -1.15 0.20 5.08
N LEU A 261 -1.97 0.32 6.12
CA LEU A 261 -2.54 1.60 6.54
C LEU A 261 -1.45 2.59 6.97
N ASN A 262 -0.47 2.15 7.75
CA ASN A 262 0.65 2.97 8.18
C ASN A 262 1.58 3.36 7.02
N TRP A 263 1.82 2.45 6.08
CA TRP A 263 2.51 2.73 4.82
C TRP A 263 1.80 3.84 4.04
N ALA A 264 0.48 3.71 3.83
CA ALA A 264 -0.30 4.71 3.11
C ALA A 264 -0.27 6.07 3.81
N ARG A 265 -0.42 6.09 5.15
CA ARG A 265 -0.30 7.31 5.96
C ARG A 265 1.06 7.97 5.82
N LYS A 266 2.14 7.19 5.85
CA LYS A 266 3.51 7.71 5.70
C LYS A 266 3.65 8.45 4.37
N ILE A 267 3.23 7.86 3.26
CA ILE A 267 3.29 8.50 1.93
C ILE A 267 2.44 9.77 1.89
N VAL A 268 1.24 9.77 2.48
CA VAL A 268 0.40 10.96 2.55
C VAL A 268 1.07 12.10 3.32
N VAL A 269 1.77 11.78 4.42
CA VAL A 269 2.45 12.76 5.27
C VAL A 269 3.76 13.26 4.63
N THR A 270 4.57 12.36 4.08
CA THR A 270 5.90 12.70 3.55
C THR A 270 5.87 13.14 2.08
N GLY A 271 4.80 12.81 1.35
CA GLY A 271 4.73 12.95 -0.10
C GLY A 271 5.70 12.02 -0.87
N THR A 272 6.47 11.19 -0.16
CA THR A 272 7.48 10.32 -0.76
C THR A 272 6.92 8.92 -0.93
N SER A 273 6.98 8.41 -2.16
CA SER A 273 6.53 7.07 -2.49
C SER A 273 7.55 6.00 -2.11
N CYS A 274 7.09 4.84 -1.66
CA CYS A 274 7.92 3.66 -1.42
C CYS A 274 7.09 2.37 -1.62
N PRO A 275 7.68 1.28 -2.14
CA PRO A 275 6.99 -0.01 -2.32
C PRO A 275 6.17 -0.44 -1.10
N VAL A 276 4.97 -0.95 -1.31
CA VAL A 276 4.16 -1.46 -0.19
C VAL A 276 4.83 -2.65 0.48
N SER A 277 5.55 -3.48 -0.26
CA SER A 277 6.35 -4.60 0.25
C SER A 277 7.41 -4.18 1.25
N ASP A 278 7.95 -2.95 1.18
CA ASP A 278 8.91 -2.43 2.15
C ASP A 278 8.34 -2.38 3.56
N ALA A 279 7.05 -2.08 3.68
CA ALA A 279 6.36 -2.11 4.97
C ALA A 279 6.36 -3.52 5.56
N PHE A 280 6.40 -4.56 4.72
CA PHE A 280 6.34 -5.97 5.09
C PHE A 280 7.71 -6.67 5.14
N LYS A 281 8.82 -6.03 4.71
CA LYS A 281 10.16 -6.63 4.77
C LYS A 281 10.59 -7.01 6.19
N ASN A 282 10.17 -6.23 7.19
CA ASN A 282 10.39 -6.53 8.61
C ASN A 282 9.22 -7.28 9.25
N PHE A 283 8.30 -7.83 8.46
CA PHE A 283 7.23 -8.68 8.94
C PHE A 283 7.84 -10.02 9.37
N MET A 284 8.38 -10.03 10.59
CA MET A 284 8.88 -11.23 11.23
C MET A 284 7.68 -12.14 11.56
N ILE A 285 7.27 -12.95 10.59
CA ILE A 285 6.75 -14.28 10.93
C ILE A 285 7.97 -15.04 11.42
N ARG A 286 8.16 -15.09 12.74
CA ARG A 286 9.11 -16.05 13.30
C ARG A 286 8.73 -17.41 12.70
N PRO A 287 9.63 -18.08 11.95
CA PRO A 287 9.33 -19.43 11.50
C PRO A 287 9.00 -20.24 12.74
N VAL A 288 7.91 -21.00 12.67
CA VAL A 288 7.36 -21.79 13.76
C VAL A 288 8.44 -22.77 14.25
N GLN A 289 9.25 -22.33 15.20
CA GLN A 289 9.65 -23.22 16.27
C GLN A 289 8.37 -23.48 17.05
N LYS A 290 8.07 -24.77 17.28
CA LYS A 290 6.90 -25.23 18.03
C LYS A 290 6.75 -24.45 19.34
N GLU A 291 5.94 -23.41 19.39
CA GLU A 291 5.63 -22.71 20.64
C GLU A 291 4.17 -22.28 20.61
N GLY A 292 3.33 -23.07 21.29
CA GLY A 292 1.94 -22.72 21.61
C GLY A 292 1.82 -21.58 22.64
N GLU A 293 2.93 -20.93 23.01
CA GLU A 293 3.03 -19.98 24.13
C GLU A 293 3.10 -18.51 23.66
N GLY A 294 3.85 -18.18 22.60
CA GLY A 294 4.08 -16.78 22.17
C GLY A 294 2.90 -16.09 21.44
N ALA A 295 2.03 -16.86 20.78
CA ALA A 295 0.85 -16.35 20.08
C ALA A 295 -0.17 -15.71 21.04
N SER A 296 -0.41 -16.39 22.15
CA SER A 296 -1.35 -15.96 23.18
C SER A 296 -0.81 -14.75 23.95
N GLN A 297 0.50 -14.70 24.21
CA GLN A 297 1.15 -13.54 24.85
C GLN A 297 1.05 -12.27 23.98
N ASN A 298 1.27 -12.40 22.66
CA ASN A 298 1.11 -11.28 21.73
C ASN A 298 -0.35 -10.81 21.63
N HIS A 299 -1.31 -11.73 21.65
CA HIS A 299 -2.74 -11.40 21.66
C HIS A 299 -3.17 -10.71 22.96
N ALA A 300 -2.69 -11.18 24.12
CA ALA A 300 -2.92 -10.54 25.41
C ALA A 300 -2.34 -9.11 25.43
N ALA A 301 -1.09 -8.95 24.97
CA ALA A 301 -0.43 -7.65 24.93
C ALA A 301 -1.16 -6.66 24.01
N TYR A 302 -1.66 -7.10 22.86
CA TYR A 302 -2.48 -6.28 21.97
C TYR A 302 -3.77 -5.80 22.64
N ARG A 303 -4.54 -6.71 23.27
CA ARG A 303 -5.80 -6.38 23.94
C ARG A 303 -5.59 -5.39 25.10
N VAL A 304 -4.53 -5.61 25.89
CA VAL A 304 -4.18 -4.73 27.00
C VAL A 304 -3.76 -3.35 26.50
N GLY A 305 -2.94 -3.28 25.45
CA GLY A 305 -2.52 -2.02 24.86
C GLY A 305 -3.70 -1.19 24.34
N HIS A 306 -4.66 -1.83 23.67
CA HIS A 306 -5.86 -1.15 23.16
C HIS A 306 -6.77 -0.67 24.30
N TRP A 307 -7.01 -1.51 25.31
CA TRP A 307 -7.76 -1.10 26.51
C TRP A 307 -7.10 0.08 27.24
N LEU A 308 -5.78 0.05 27.40
CA LEU A 308 -5.01 1.15 28.02
C LEU A 308 -5.18 2.46 27.25
N GLN A 309 -5.19 2.42 25.91
CA GLN A 309 -5.43 3.59 25.06
C GLN A 309 -6.80 4.23 25.32
N GLN A 310 -7.83 3.41 25.53
CA GLN A 310 -9.18 3.90 25.81
C GLN A 310 -9.30 4.46 27.23
N GLN A 311 -8.62 3.83 28.19
CA GLN A 311 -8.78 4.15 29.61
C GLN A 311 -7.86 5.28 30.10
N ILE A 312 -6.82 5.65 29.37
CA ILE A 312 -5.83 6.66 29.81
C ILE A 312 -6.47 8.01 30.19
N ALA A 313 -7.50 8.43 29.45
CA ALA A 313 -8.21 9.69 29.70
C ALA A 313 -9.40 9.55 30.67
N LEU A 314 -9.81 8.32 30.99
CA LEU A 314 -11.07 8.03 31.67
C LEU A 314 -10.90 7.56 33.12
N THR A 315 -9.71 7.05 33.46
CA THR A 315 -9.47 6.42 34.76
C THR A 315 -8.10 6.83 35.30
N PRO A 316 -7.93 6.98 36.62
CA PRO A 316 -6.61 7.14 37.22
C PRO A 316 -5.72 5.91 37.01
N VAL A 317 -4.41 6.11 36.94
CA VAL A 317 -3.40 5.04 36.75
C VAL A 317 -3.54 3.90 37.78
N GLN A 318 -3.86 4.23 39.03
CA GLN A 318 -4.08 3.28 40.13
C GLN A 318 -5.27 2.35 39.89
N ASP A 319 -6.34 2.88 39.31
CA ASP A 319 -7.53 2.10 39.05
C ASP A 319 -7.33 1.24 37.81
N ARG A 320 -6.57 1.72 36.81
CA ARG A 320 -6.15 0.87 35.69
C ARG A 320 -5.30 -0.31 36.14
N TYR A 321 -4.39 -0.08 37.07
CA TYR A 321 -3.59 -1.13 37.69
C TYR A 321 -4.46 -2.20 38.37
N LYS A 322 -5.40 -1.78 39.23
CA LYS A 322 -6.31 -2.72 39.92
C LYS A 322 -7.19 -3.51 38.95
N LEU A 323 -7.66 -2.87 37.88
CA LEU A 323 -8.48 -3.52 36.86
C LEU A 323 -7.68 -4.56 36.08
N LEU A 324 -6.47 -4.22 35.64
CA LEU A 324 -5.59 -5.17 34.95
C LEU A 324 -5.13 -6.30 35.87
N GLN A 325 -4.86 -6.03 37.15
CA GLN A 325 -4.53 -7.05 38.13
C GLN A 325 -5.67 -8.06 38.31
N LYS A 326 -6.91 -7.58 38.47
CA LYS A 326 -8.11 -8.44 38.53
C LYS A 326 -8.32 -9.21 37.23
N TRP A 327 -8.10 -8.56 36.08
CA TRP A 327 -8.21 -9.19 34.78
C TRP A 327 -7.20 -10.33 34.61
N CYS A 328 -5.96 -10.17 35.08
CA CYS A 328 -4.94 -11.22 35.07
C CYS A 328 -5.29 -12.46 35.91
N GLN A 329 -6.25 -12.34 36.85
CA GLN A 329 -6.69 -13.44 37.71
C GLN A 329 -7.91 -14.19 37.14
N GLN A 330 -8.50 -13.70 36.06
CA GLN A 330 -9.67 -14.32 35.42
C GLN A 330 -9.25 -15.40 34.43
N LYS A 331 -10.14 -16.39 34.20
CA LYS A 331 -10.01 -17.33 33.08
C LYS A 331 -10.49 -16.66 31.80
N HIS A 332 -9.68 -16.74 30.75
CA HIS A 332 -9.96 -16.14 29.45
C HIS A 332 -10.00 -17.21 28.38
N THR A 333 -11.15 -17.36 27.70
CA THR A 333 -11.39 -18.38 26.66
C THR A 333 -10.38 -18.34 25.50
N ASN A 334 -9.76 -17.18 25.24
CA ASN A 334 -8.80 -16.99 24.15
C ASN A 334 -7.35 -16.84 24.63
N LEU A 335 -7.08 -17.02 25.92
CA LEU A 335 -5.74 -16.94 26.52
C LEU A 335 -5.48 -18.13 27.46
N GLU A 336 -6.20 -19.25 27.28
CA GLU A 336 -6.14 -20.43 28.17
C GLU A 336 -4.75 -21.08 28.23
N ASN A 337 -3.91 -20.83 27.21
CA ASN A 337 -2.54 -21.31 27.13
C ASN A 337 -1.53 -20.44 27.90
N LEU A 338 -1.96 -19.33 28.52
CA LEU A 338 -1.09 -18.47 29.31
C LEU A 338 -1.22 -18.78 30.80
N THR A 339 -0.08 -18.97 31.45
CA THR A 339 -0.03 -18.92 32.91
C THR A 339 -0.35 -17.49 33.40
N PRO A 340 -0.84 -17.33 34.63
CA PRO A 340 -1.07 -16.01 35.22
C PRO A 340 0.18 -15.12 35.21
N VAL A 341 1.38 -15.71 35.29
CA VAL A 341 2.66 -14.99 35.23
C VAL A 341 2.89 -14.44 33.82
N GLU A 342 2.72 -15.26 32.78
CA GLU A 342 2.88 -14.83 31.39
C GLU A 342 1.84 -13.79 30.97
N LEU A 343 0.62 -13.89 31.51
CA LEU A 343 -0.42 -12.90 31.29
C LEU A 343 -0.08 -11.54 31.91
N ARG A 344 0.49 -11.54 33.13
CA ARG A 344 1.00 -10.32 33.78
C ARG A 344 2.18 -9.72 33.02
N ASP A 345 3.09 -10.56 32.53
CA ASP A 345 4.22 -10.12 31.72
C ASP A 345 3.78 -9.52 30.38
N ALA A 346 2.79 -10.11 29.71
CA ALA A 346 2.18 -9.53 28.53
C ALA A 346 1.51 -8.17 28.83
N CYS A 347 0.86 -8.03 29.99
CA CYS A 347 0.28 -6.75 30.42
C CYS A 347 1.36 -5.68 30.66
N ARG A 348 2.47 -6.05 31.33
CA ARG A 348 3.61 -5.15 31.56
C ARG A 348 4.15 -4.64 30.22
N LEU A 349 4.48 -5.55 29.31
CA LEU A 349 5.07 -5.20 28.01
C LEU A 349 4.15 -4.30 27.18
N ALA A 350 2.85 -4.58 27.18
CA ALA A 350 1.86 -3.75 26.52
C ALA A 350 1.79 -2.33 27.10
N TRP A 351 1.85 -2.23 28.43
CA TRP A 351 1.79 -0.94 29.11
C TRP A 351 3.06 -0.12 28.92
N GLU A 352 4.24 -0.72 29.04
CA GLU A 352 5.52 -0.06 28.77
C GLU A 352 5.63 0.44 27.33
N LYS A 353 5.16 -0.35 26.36
CA LYS A 353 5.05 0.07 24.97
C LYS A 353 4.12 1.28 24.82
N LYS A 354 2.94 1.25 25.45
CA LYS A 354 1.99 2.35 25.40
C LYS A 354 2.51 3.63 26.04
N ILE A 355 3.24 3.54 27.16
CA ILE A 355 3.91 4.69 27.76
C ILE A 355 4.88 5.33 26.76
N SER A 356 5.63 4.51 26.02
CA SER A 356 6.57 5.00 25.00
C SER A 356 5.86 5.73 23.85
N GLU A 357 4.73 5.20 23.38
CA GLU A 357 3.87 5.85 22.37
C GLU A 357 3.27 7.16 22.91
N TRP A 358 2.74 7.17 24.12
CA TRP A 358 2.11 8.35 24.70
C TRP A 358 3.09 9.47 25.02
N MET A 359 4.32 9.15 25.43
CA MET A 359 5.38 10.13 25.64
C MET A 359 5.73 10.89 24.35
N THR A 360 5.52 10.29 23.18
CA THR A 360 5.74 10.96 21.88
C THR A 360 4.55 11.77 21.40
N GLU A 361 3.33 11.48 21.87
CA GLU A 361 2.08 12.05 21.32
C GLU A 361 1.44 13.12 22.21
N ARG A 362 1.77 13.20 23.50
CA ARG A 362 1.10 14.10 24.46
C ARG A 362 2.09 14.96 25.24
N GLU A 363 1.89 16.27 25.23
CA GLU A 363 2.49 17.17 26.22
C GLU A 363 1.68 17.08 27.52
N ILE A 364 2.26 16.59 28.62
CA ILE A 364 1.98 16.95 30.03
C ILE A 364 2.90 16.17 31.00
N THR A 365 3.28 16.86 32.08
CA THR A 365 4.13 16.57 33.27
C THR A 365 4.72 15.16 33.45
N SER A 366 6.05 15.10 33.61
CA SER A 366 6.87 13.92 33.92
C SER A 366 6.42 13.09 35.13
N TRP A 367 5.67 13.69 36.05
CA TRP A 367 5.15 13.00 37.24
C TRP A 367 4.10 11.92 36.89
N SER A 368 3.32 12.11 35.83
CA SER A 368 2.31 11.14 35.37
C SER A 368 2.96 9.88 34.77
N TRP A 369 3.99 10.03 33.94
CA TRP A 369 4.68 8.92 33.27
C TRP A 369 5.50 8.06 34.23
N ASN A 370 6.09 8.67 35.27
CA ASN A 370 6.76 7.93 36.34
C ASN A 370 5.78 7.02 37.09
N MET A 371 4.54 7.48 37.29
CA MET A 371 3.48 6.66 37.91
C MET A 371 2.97 5.57 36.98
N GLU A 372 2.80 5.83 35.67
CA GLU A 372 2.50 4.76 34.68
C GLU A 372 3.57 3.68 34.69
N THR A 373 4.85 4.08 34.65
CA THR A 373 5.99 3.15 34.63
C THR A 373 6.07 2.35 35.93
N PHE A 374 5.81 3.00 37.07
CA PHE A 374 5.73 2.33 38.36
C PHE A 374 4.66 1.23 38.36
N TYR A 375 3.43 1.55 37.96
CA TYR A 375 2.33 0.57 37.99
C TYR A 375 2.45 -0.52 36.92
N ALA A 376 3.00 -0.21 35.75
CA ALA A 376 3.30 -1.21 34.72
C ALA A 376 4.27 -2.29 35.24
N ARG A 377 5.32 -1.88 35.98
CA ARG A 377 6.28 -2.80 36.62
C ARG A 377 5.66 -3.57 37.78
N GLN A 378 4.78 -2.94 38.55
CA GLN A 378 4.08 -3.59 39.68
C GLN A 378 3.10 -4.67 39.24
N ILE A 379 2.65 -4.69 37.98
CA ILE A 379 1.78 -5.75 37.46
C ILE A 379 2.49 -7.10 37.41
N ALA A 380 3.79 -7.11 37.11
CA ALA A 380 4.60 -8.32 37.03
C ALA A 380 5.30 -8.65 38.37
N ALA A 381 5.38 -7.68 39.29
CA ALA A 381 6.13 -7.82 40.54
C ALA A 381 5.36 -8.53 41.69
N VAL A 382 4.07 -8.84 41.51
CA VAL A 382 3.30 -9.58 42.52
C VAL A 382 3.57 -11.07 42.33
N ASP A 383 4.60 -11.58 43.01
CA ASP A 383 4.65 -12.91 43.64
C ASP A 383 5.90 -12.97 44.55
N CYS A 384 5.68 -12.64 45.82
CA CYS A 384 6.24 -13.33 47.00
C CYS A 384 5.08 -13.56 47.96
#